data_AF-A0A9P5EZ00-F1
#
_entry.id   AF-A0A9P5EZ00-F1
#
_cell.length_a   1.000
_cell.length_b   1.000
_cell.length_c   1.000
_cell.angle_alpha   90.00
_cell.angle_beta   90.00
_cell.angle_gamma   90.00
#
_symmetry.space_group_name_H-M   'P 1'
#
loop_
_entity.id
_entity.type
_entity.pdbx_description
1 polymer ?
#
loop_
_entity_poly.entity_id
_entity_poly.type
_entity_poly.pdbx_seq_one_letter_code
_entity_poly.pdbx_strand_id
1 'polypeptide(L)'
;MVITTGRNFSRMPLGYGPCPGPRQDAKGNQPLQGWDQVNTKTCTVTFKAPVDQLVALLPRPCFQIDAETVVEGLAEASISFTSLGNLPWLAGRGYNHSGLYIHNVICQGKTETVQGKYLSVLFENLPDPILSGREELGYPKLFATLDQDDNVEASGDWSLSMGWEGNQFGEVKISGLKLEVVPPEPARPGQDVLCFKYIPRTGRPGVADVEYATVSPAPSPECFKLERMFKAKDAKIHFEALGFDELPTLHHVAARLAELDIVSVEDVRIVEGKGAPDYQNQRAVSTWGYGLSTN
;
A
#
# COMPACT_ATOMS: atom_id res chain seq x y z
N MET A 1 24.29 5.24 -26.47
CA MET A 1 24.41 6.34 -25.50
C MET A 1 23.00 6.62 -25.01
N VAL A 2 22.59 6.05 -23.86
CA VAL A 2 21.24 6.30 -23.31
C VAL A 2 21.31 7.66 -22.63
N ILE A 3 21.02 8.69 -23.41
CA ILE A 3 20.81 10.03 -22.86
C ILE A 3 19.45 9.95 -22.16
N THR A 4 19.45 9.71 -20.86
CA THR A 4 18.30 9.96 -20.00
C THR A 4 18.05 11.47 -20.06
N THR A 5 17.16 11.88 -20.96
CA THR A 5 16.50 13.18 -20.80
C THR A 5 15.87 13.16 -19.41
N GLY A 6 16.12 14.19 -18.59
CA GLY A 6 15.85 14.19 -17.14
C GLY A 6 14.38 14.14 -16.71
N ARG A 7 13.49 13.50 -17.49
CA ARG A 7 12.06 13.31 -17.23
C ARG A 7 11.62 11.84 -17.19
N ASN A 8 12.47 10.88 -17.53
CA ASN A 8 12.09 9.47 -17.62
C ASN A 8 12.27 8.77 -16.27
N PHE A 9 11.30 7.94 -15.87
CA PHE A 9 11.49 6.99 -14.79
C PHE A 9 12.51 5.93 -15.23
N SER A 10 13.60 5.78 -14.48
CA SER A 10 14.70 4.89 -14.85
C SER A 10 14.81 3.77 -13.83
N ARG A 11 14.64 2.54 -14.29
CA ARG A 11 14.74 1.30 -13.51
C ARG A 11 15.65 0.32 -14.24
N MET A 12 16.29 -0.58 -13.50
CA MET A 12 17.10 -1.63 -14.12
C MET A 12 16.22 -2.54 -15.00
N PRO A 13 16.75 -3.12 -16.10
CA PRO A 13 18.08 -2.92 -16.67
C PRO A 13 18.17 -1.72 -17.64
N LEU A 14 18.97 -0.70 -17.29
CA LEU A 14 19.04 0.59 -18.00
C LEU A 14 19.51 0.51 -19.47
N GLY A 15 20.23 -0.56 -19.83
CA GLY A 15 20.72 -0.76 -21.20
C GLY A 15 19.63 -1.01 -22.24
N TYR A 16 18.40 -1.30 -21.79
CA TYR A 16 17.26 -1.64 -22.64
C TYR A 16 16.29 -0.47 -22.87
N GLY A 17 16.67 0.75 -22.45
CA GLY A 17 15.84 1.95 -22.59
C GLY A 17 14.95 2.21 -21.36
N PRO A 18 13.98 3.14 -21.47
CA PRO A 18 13.03 3.43 -20.41
C PRO A 18 12.23 2.18 -20.01
N CYS A 19 12.07 1.96 -18.70
CA CYS A 19 11.32 0.82 -18.20
C CYS A 19 9.81 1.14 -18.22
N PRO A 20 8.99 0.51 -19.10
CA PRO A 20 7.55 0.82 -19.14
C PRO A 20 6.88 0.44 -17.82
N GLY A 21 5.83 1.17 -17.43
CA GLY A 21 5.14 0.89 -16.17
C GLY A 21 3.95 1.81 -15.94
N PRO A 22 3.47 1.91 -14.68
CA PRO A 22 2.31 2.74 -14.36
C PRO A 22 2.46 4.20 -14.79
N ARG A 23 3.68 4.74 -14.68
CA ARG A 23 3.95 6.18 -14.83
C ARG A 23 4.55 6.58 -16.18
N GLN A 24 4.89 5.61 -17.04
CA GLN A 24 5.45 5.91 -18.37
C GLN A 24 5.30 4.77 -19.38
N ASP A 25 5.27 5.12 -20.67
CA ASP A 25 5.34 4.18 -21.79
C ASP A 25 6.79 3.69 -22.07
N ALA A 26 6.95 2.79 -23.04
CA ALA A 26 8.26 2.25 -23.43
C ALA A 26 9.20 3.29 -24.08
N LYS A 27 8.71 4.50 -24.38
CA LYS A 27 9.50 5.63 -24.89
C LYS A 27 9.83 6.63 -23.78
N GLY A 28 9.37 6.42 -22.55
CA GLY A 28 9.54 7.32 -21.42
C GLY A 28 8.57 8.51 -21.41
N ASN A 29 7.47 8.43 -22.17
CA ASN A 29 6.43 9.47 -22.18
C ASN A 29 5.48 9.32 -20.99
N GLN A 30 4.43 10.14 -20.97
CA GLN A 30 3.35 10.12 -19.97
C GLN A 30 2.69 8.73 -19.81
N PRO A 31 1.98 8.47 -18.69
CA PRO A 31 1.22 7.27 -18.45
C PRO A 31 0.28 6.96 -19.60
N LEU A 32 0.05 5.66 -19.84
CA LEU A 32 -0.93 5.23 -20.81
C LEU A 32 -2.34 5.69 -20.40
N GLN A 33 -3.16 6.04 -21.39
CA GLN A 33 -4.57 6.37 -21.17
C GLN A 33 -5.36 5.15 -20.69
N GLY A 34 -6.51 5.38 -20.04
CA GLY A 34 -7.41 4.31 -19.58
C GLY A 34 -7.38 4.04 -18.07
N TRP A 35 -6.69 4.87 -17.28
CA TRP A 35 -6.70 4.78 -15.81
C TRP A 35 -8.10 4.95 -15.21
N ASP A 36 -8.97 5.73 -15.86
CA ASP A 36 -10.39 5.92 -15.53
C ASP A 36 -11.25 4.66 -15.79
N GLN A 37 -10.74 3.71 -16.56
CA GLN A 37 -11.43 2.46 -16.93
C GLN A 37 -10.92 1.23 -16.18
N VAL A 38 -10.00 1.42 -15.25
CA VAL A 38 -9.48 0.35 -14.38
C VAL A 38 -10.61 -0.17 -13.50
N ASN A 39 -10.83 -1.47 -13.48
CA ASN A 39 -11.77 -2.08 -12.55
C ASN A 39 -11.10 -2.18 -11.19
N THR A 40 -11.69 -1.57 -10.16
CA THR A 40 -11.12 -1.53 -8.82
C THR A 40 -12.14 -2.07 -7.82
N LYS A 41 -11.73 -3.10 -7.08
CA LYS A 41 -12.47 -3.63 -5.93
C LYS A 41 -11.56 -3.57 -4.71
N THR A 42 -11.94 -2.82 -3.69
CA THR A 42 -11.15 -2.65 -2.47
C THR A 42 -11.96 -3.08 -1.25
N CYS A 43 -11.45 -4.07 -0.54
CA CYS A 43 -11.90 -4.46 0.78
C CYS A 43 -11.04 -3.77 1.84
N THR A 44 -11.66 -3.13 2.82
CA THR A 44 -10.98 -2.49 3.95
C THR A 44 -11.60 -2.94 5.26
N VAL A 45 -10.74 -3.41 6.16
CA VAL A 45 -11.07 -3.65 7.57
C VAL A 45 -10.27 -2.64 8.40
N THR A 46 -10.95 -1.69 9.00
CA THR A 46 -10.37 -0.72 9.94
C THR A 46 -10.59 -1.21 11.37
N PHE A 47 -9.56 -1.12 12.19
CA PHE A 47 -9.56 -1.62 13.56
C PHE A 47 -8.72 -0.75 14.51
N LYS A 48 -8.91 -0.94 15.81
CA LYS A 48 -8.06 -0.38 16.86
C LYS A 48 -7.06 -1.42 17.38
N ALA A 49 -5.84 -0.98 17.64
CA ALA A 49 -4.78 -1.77 18.23
C ALA A 49 -3.97 -0.93 19.25
N PRO A 50 -3.22 -1.57 20.17
CA PRO A 50 -2.33 -0.87 21.09
C PRO A 50 -1.39 0.08 20.35
N VAL A 51 -1.35 1.34 20.78
CA VAL A 51 -0.60 2.40 20.10
C VAL A 51 0.90 2.10 20.05
N ASP A 52 1.45 1.44 21.07
CA ASP A 52 2.85 1.05 21.17
C ASP A 52 3.24 -0.02 20.13
N GLN A 53 2.35 -0.99 19.87
CA GLN A 53 2.55 -1.97 18.79
C GLN A 53 2.59 -1.29 17.42
N LEU A 54 1.69 -0.34 17.16
CA LEU A 54 1.66 0.40 15.89
C LEU A 54 2.86 1.35 15.76
N VAL A 55 3.26 2.05 16.82
CA VAL A 55 4.46 2.90 16.83
C VAL A 55 5.72 2.09 16.54
N ALA A 56 5.82 0.85 17.04
CA ALA A 56 6.96 -0.02 16.78
C ALA A 56 7.12 -0.42 15.29
N LEU A 57 6.09 -0.22 14.46
CA LEU A 57 6.13 -0.45 13.01
C LEU A 57 6.52 0.81 12.22
N LEU A 58 6.69 1.97 12.88
CA LEU A 58 7.15 3.19 12.23
C LEU A 58 8.68 3.17 12.06
N PRO A 59 9.20 3.53 10.87
CA PRO A 59 10.57 3.21 10.52
C PRO A 59 11.59 4.20 11.08
N ARG A 60 11.16 5.43 11.40
CA ARG A 60 12.03 6.53 11.84
C ARG A 60 11.29 7.48 12.79
N PRO A 61 12.01 8.20 13.67
CA PRO A 61 11.40 9.15 14.62
C PRO A 61 10.62 10.32 14.00
N CYS A 62 10.83 10.61 12.70
CA CYS A 62 10.07 11.64 12.00
C CYS A 62 8.61 11.24 11.77
N PHE A 63 8.27 9.94 11.86
CA PHE A 63 6.90 9.45 11.83
C PHE A 63 6.39 9.28 13.25
N GLN A 64 5.22 9.84 13.53
CA GLN A 64 4.56 9.78 14.83
C GLN A 64 3.07 9.60 14.62
N ILE A 65 2.40 8.80 15.45
CA ILE A 65 0.94 8.80 15.49
C ILE A 65 0.50 10.09 16.20
N ASP A 66 -0.47 10.78 15.62
CA ASP A 66 -1.07 11.98 16.21
C ASP A 66 -1.71 11.62 17.56
N ALA A 67 -1.11 12.14 18.63
CA ALA A 67 -1.50 11.85 20.00
C ALA A 67 -2.95 12.28 20.30
N GLU A 68 -3.49 13.27 19.58
CA GLU A 68 -4.89 13.70 19.75
C GLU A 68 -5.89 12.65 19.25
N THR A 69 -5.45 11.71 18.41
CA THR A 69 -6.29 10.63 17.87
C THR A 69 -6.20 9.33 18.66
N VAL A 70 -5.30 9.26 19.65
CA VAL A 70 -5.12 8.11 20.52
C VAL A 70 -6.13 8.16 21.66
N VAL A 71 -6.93 7.12 21.80
CA VAL A 71 -7.97 7.02 22.83
C VAL A 71 -7.72 5.73 23.62
N GLU A 72 -7.62 5.84 24.95
CA GLU A 72 -7.40 4.70 25.85
C GLU A 72 -6.18 3.83 25.50
N GLY A 73 -5.12 4.46 24.96
CA GLY A 73 -3.91 3.75 24.53
C GLY A 73 -4.06 2.98 23.21
N LEU A 74 -5.15 3.20 22.47
CA LEU A 74 -5.41 2.57 21.19
C LEU A 74 -5.31 3.58 20.04
N ALA A 75 -4.76 3.13 18.92
CA ALA A 75 -4.72 3.88 17.66
C ALA A 75 -5.34 3.06 16.52
N GLU A 76 -5.67 3.74 15.43
CA GLU A 76 -6.37 3.14 14.29
C GLU A 76 -5.40 2.60 13.25
N ALA A 77 -5.67 1.39 12.77
CA ALA A 77 -5.00 0.75 11.65
C ALA A 77 -6.03 0.15 10.70
N SER A 78 -5.62 -0.22 9.49
CA SER A 78 -6.46 -0.99 8.58
C SER A 78 -5.66 -1.95 7.75
N ILE A 79 -6.23 -3.13 7.50
CA ILE A 79 -5.81 -3.99 6.39
C ILE A 79 -6.71 -3.70 5.21
N SER A 80 -6.09 -3.42 4.08
CA SER A 80 -6.81 -3.18 2.83
C SER A 80 -6.31 -4.13 1.76
N PHE A 81 -7.23 -4.85 1.14
CA PHE A 81 -7.00 -5.62 -0.07
C PHE A 81 -7.64 -4.91 -1.26
N THR A 82 -6.93 -4.86 -2.38
CA THR A 82 -7.45 -4.35 -3.64
C THR A 82 -7.16 -5.31 -4.77
N SER A 83 -8.19 -5.63 -5.55
CA SER A 83 -8.08 -6.27 -6.85
C SER A 83 -8.21 -5.20 -7.93
N LEU A 84 -7.21 -5.13 -8.80
CA LEU A 84 -7.19 -4.26 -9.97
C LEU A 84 -7.34 -5.10 -11.23
N GLY A 85 -8.15 -4.66 -12.18
CA GLY A 85 -8.28 -5.26 -13.50
C GLY A 85 -8.31 -4.19 -14.59
N ASN A 86 -8.10 -4.59 -15.85
CA ASN A 86 -8.10 -3.67 -16.99
C ASN A 86 -7.04 -2.54 -16.87
N LEU A 87 -5.85 -2.85 -16.35
CA LEU A 87 -4.78 -1.86 -16.22
C LEU A 87 -4.15 -1.56 -17.59
N PRO A 88 -4.05 -0.28 -18.00
CA PRO A 88 -3.55 0.06 -19.34
C PRO A 88 -2.08 -0.30 -19.50
N TRP A 89 -1.26 -0.11 -18.47
CA TRP A 89 0.17 -0.44 -18.47
C TRP A 89 0.47 -1.95 -18.40
N LEU A 90 -0.54 -2.78 -18.15
CA LEU A 90 -0.46 -4.25 -18.20
C LEU A 90 -1.31 -4.84 -19.33
N ALA A 91 -1.60 -4.05 -20.36
CA ALA A 91 -2.38 -4.48 -21.53
C ALA A 91 -3.72 -5.15 -21.15
N GLY A 92 -4.46 -4.54 -20.23
CA GLY A 92 -5.78 -4.99 -19.79
C GLY A 92 -5.77 -6.05 -18.68
N ARG A 93 -4.59 -6.53 -18.26
CA ARG A 93 -4.48 -7.45 -17.11
C ARG A 93 -4.65 -6.73 -15.77
N GLY A 94 -4.66 -7.54 -14.71
CA GLY A 94 -4.86 -7.12 -13.34
C GLY A 94 -3.81 -7.68 -12.39
N TYR A 95 -3.81 -7.19 -11.16
CA TYR A 95 -3.07 -7.76 -10.03
C TYR A 95 -3.78 -7.42 -8.73
N ASN A 96 -3.43 -8.14 -7.67
CA ASN A 96 -3.95 -7.93 -6.33
C ASN A 96 -2.87 -7.34 -5.43
N HIS A 97 -3.28 -6.53 -4.47
CA HIS A 97 -2.41 -6.11 -3.38
C HIS A 97 -3.14 -6.07 -2.04
N SER A 98 -2.42 -6.33 -0.94
CA SER A 98 -2.93 -6.19 0.42
C SER A 98 -1.92 -5.48 1.31
N GLY A 99 -2.35 -4.45 2.06
CA GLY A 99 -1.44 -3.65 2.86
C GLY A 99 -1.97 -3.32 4.25
N LEU A 100 -1.03 -3.20 5.20
CA LEU A 100 -1.28 -2.67 6.54
C LEU A 100 -1.00 -1.18 6.56
N TYR A 101 -2.02 -0.40 6.91
CA TYR A 101 -1.94 1.05 7.05
C TYR A 101 -2.13 1.44 8.52
N ILE A 102 -1.27 2.32 9.02
CA ILE A 102 -1.40 2.95 10.33
C ILE A 102 -1.95 4.35 10.09
N HIS A 103 -3.09 4.68 10.67
CA HIS A 103 -3.78 5.95 10.41
C HIS A 103 -3.27 7.07 11.31
N ASN A 104 -3.59 8.31 10.92
CA ASN A 104 -3.28 9.53 11.66
C ASN A 104 -1.78 9.69 11.97
N VAL A 105 -0.93 9.32 11.02
CA VAL A 105 0.52 9.48 11.14
C VAL A 105 0.92 10.85 10.63
N ILE A 106 1.70 11.54 11.45
CA ILE A 106 2.37 12.79 11.14
C ILE A 106 3.82 12.47 10.76
N CYS A 107 4.27 12.97 9.61
CA CYS A 107 5.65 12.97 9.19
C CYS A 107 6.22 14.39 9.28
N GLN A 108 7.15 14.61 10.22
CA GLN A 108 7.87 15.88 10.35
C GLN A 108 9.06 15.92 9.38
N GLY A 109 8.90 16.68 8.31
CA GLY A 109 9.98 17.05 7.42
C GLY A 109 10.84 18.19 7.97
N LYS A 110 11.77 18.67 7.14
CA LYS A 110 12.64 19.80 7.47
C LYS A 110 11.90 21.14 7.37
N THR A 111 11.06 21.28 6.34
CA THR A 111 10.35 22.52 6.02
C THR A 111 8.84 22.34 5.87
N GLU A 112 8.34 21.11 6.06
CA GLU A 112 6.94 20.79 5.96
C GLU A 112 6.57 19.71 6.98
N THR A 113 5.29 19.67 7.33
CA THR A 113 4.68 18.58 8.10
C THR A 113 3.58 17.98 7.24
N VAL A 114 3.60 16.67 7.06
CA VAL A 114 2.59 15.94 6.26
C VAL A 114 1.83 15.00 7.19
N GLN A 115 0.52 14.95 7.06
CA GLN A 115 -0.34 14.05 7.80
C GLN A 115 -1.05 13.10 6.84
N GLY A 116 -1.17 11.83 7.23
CA GLY A 116 -1.85 10.83 6.43
C GLY A 116 -1.83 9.47 7.12
N LYS A 117 -1.85 8.41 6.34
CA LYS A 117 -1.67 7.03 6.83
C LYS A 117 -0.32 6.49 6.39
N TYR A 118 0.40 5.84 7.29
CA TYR A 118 1.67 5.18 6.98
C TYR A 118 1.42 3.76 6.46
N LEU A 119 1.93 3.46 5.26
CA LEU A 119 1.92 2.11 4.70
C LEU A 119 3.10 1.33 5.30
N SER A 120 2.82 0.42 6.22
CA SER A 120 3.84 -0.35 6.94
C SER A 120 4.42 -1.48 6.09
N VAL A 121 3.55 -2.22 5.41
CA VAL A 121 3.90 -3.28 4.46
C VAL A 121 2.83 -3.38 3.39
N LEU A 122 3.22 -3.70 2.16
CA LEU A 122 2.31 -4.01 1.05
C LEU A 122 2.70 -5.33 0.40
N PHE A 123 1.78 -6.28 0.36
CA PHE A 123 1.93 -7.51 -0.39
C PHE A 123 1.30 -7.37 -1.77
N GLU A 124 1.96 -7.84 -2.81
CA GLU A 124 1.40 -7.91 -4.17
C GLU A 124 1.69 -9.28 -4.78
N ASN A 125 0.81 -9.73 -5.69
CA ASN A 125 0.96 -11.03 -6.37
C ASN A 125 1.62 -10.93 -7.75
N LEU A 126 2.18 -9.77 -8.11
CA LEU A 126 2.87 -9.54 -9.38
C LEU A 126 4.17 -8.75 -9.16
N PRO A 127 5.32 -9.18 -9.72
CA PRO A 127 6.60 -8.47 -9.53
C PRO A 127 6.66 -7.08 -10.17
N ASP A 128 5.99 -6.86 -11.30
CA ASP A 128 6.01 -5.60 -12.05
C ASP A 128 5.59 -4.37 -11.20
N PRO A 129 4.46 -4.40 -10.46
CA PRO A 129 4.10 -3.31 -9.54
C PRO A 129 5.02 -3.25 -8.31
N ILE A 130 5.62 -4.37 -7.88
CA ILE A 130 6.55 -4.42 -6.73
C ILE A 130 7.79 -3.61 -7.05
N LEU A 131 8.45 -3.93 -8.17
CA LEU A 131 9.69 -3.27 -8.60
C LEU A 131 9.46 -1.78 -8.80
N SER A 132 8.46 -1.42 -9.60
CA SER A 132 8.17 0.00 -9.87
C SER A 132 7.78 0.77 -8.60
N GLY A 133 6.98 0.19 -7.71
CA GLY A 133 6.55 0.84 -6.47
C GLY A 133 7.69 1.04 -5.46
N ARG A 134 8.58 0.06 -5.31
CA ARG A 134 9.75 0.19 -4.42
C ARG A 134 10.74 1.21 -4.94
N GLU A 135 11.12 1.09 -6.21
CA GLU A 135 12.19 1.88 -6.81
C GLU A 135 11.78 3.33 -7.07
N GLU A 136 10.51 3.59 -7.34
CA GLU A 136 10.04 4.93 -7.70
C GLU A 136 9.36 5.61 -6.51
N LEU A 137 8.49 4.89 -5.81
CA LEU A 137 7.65 5.47 -4.77
C LEU A 137 8.22 5.30 -3.36
N GLY A 138 9.02 4.26 -3.11
CA GLY A 138 9.44 3.90 -1.76
C GLY A 138 8.39 3.10 -0.99
N TYR A 139 7.44 2.47 -1.68
CA TYR A 139 6.46 1.60 -1.04
C TYR A 139 7.15 0.32 -0.51
N PRO A 140 6.83 -0.16 0.70
CA PRO A 140 7.43 -1.35 1.30
C PRO A 140 6.81 -2.64 0.73
N LYS A 141 6.95 -2.82 -0.59
CA LYS A 141 6.31 -3.91 -1.31
C LYS A 141 7.06 -5.22 -1.17
N LEU A 142 6.34 -6.31 -0.98
CA LEU A 142 6.83 -7.69 -0.90
C LEU A 142 5.91 -8.58 -1.75
N PHE A 143 6.44 -9.69 -2.25
CA PHE A 143 5.62 -10.67 -2.96
C PHE A 143 4.85 -11.53 -1.96
N ALA A 144 3.57 -11.77 -2.24
CA ALA A 144 2.79 -12.85 -1.66
C ALA A 144 1.73 -13.34 -2.65
N THR A 145 1.37 -14.62 -2.56
CA THR A 145 0.09 -15.09 -3.10
C THR A 145 -1.05 -14.41 -2.34
N LEU A 146 -2.09 -14.01 -3.06
CA LEU A 146 -3.23 -13.26 -2.54
C LEU A 146 -4.50 -13.86 -3.13
N ASP A 147 -4.89 -15.00 -2.56
CA ASP A 147 -6.00 -15.82 -3.04
C ASP A 147 -7.29 -15.36 -2.37
N GLN A 148 -8.16 -14.73 -3.17
CA GLN A 148 -9.46 -14.27 -2.70
C GLN A 148 -10.55 -15.29 -3.03
N ASP A 149 -11.50 -15.45 -2.11
CA ASP A 149 -12.78 -16.11 -2.36
C ASP A 149 -13.90 -15.07 -2.19
N ASP A 150 -14.57 -14.75 -3.29
CA ASP A 150 -15.48 -13.61 -3.39
C ASP A 150 -16.91 -14.08 -3.65
N ASN A 151 -17.62 -14.41 -2.57
CA ASN A 151 -19.00 -14.91 -2.60
C ASN A 151 -20.00 -13.87 -2.08
N VAL A 152 -19.65 -12.58 -2.17
CA VAL A 152 -20.41 -11.48 -1.56
C VAL A 152 -21.85 -11.43 -2.04
N GLU A 153 -22.08 -11.59 -3.34
CA GLU A 153 -23.44 -11.56 -3.90
C GLU A 153 -24.27 -12.80 -3.55
N ALA A 154 -23.61 -13.97 -3.44
CA ALA A 154 -24.30 -15.23 -3.21
C ALA A 154 -24.62 -15.47 -1.73
N SER A 155 -23.71 -15.06 -0.83
CA SER A 155 -23.73 -15.43 0.59
C SER A 155 -23.44 -14.27 1.54
N GLY A 156 -22.92 -13.15 1.04
CA GLY A 156 -22.39 -12.08 1.88
C GLY A 156 -21.02 -12.41 2.49
N ASP A 157 -20.36 -13.48 2.02
CA ASP A 157 -19.04 -13.89 2.49
C ASP A 157 -17.93 -13.44 1.53
N TRP A 158 -16.80 -13.06 2.11
CA TRP A 158 -15.58 -12.72 1.40
C TRP A 158 -14.38 -13.16 2.23
N SER A 159 -13.35 -13.72 1.59
CA SER A 159 -12.10 -14.03 2.28
C SER A 159 -10.86 -13.80 1.41
N LEU A 160 -9.72 -13.67 2.09
CA LEU A 160 -8.39 -13.55 1.52
C LEU A 160 -7.43 -14.44 2.29
N SER A 161 -6.67 -15.25 1.57
CA SER A 161 -5.49 -15.97 2.07
C SER A 161 -4.22 -15.33 1.53
N MET A 162 -3.26 -15.08 2.41
CA MET A 162 -1.94 -14.53 2.08
C MET A 162 -0.87 -15.59 2.33
N GLY A 163 -0.04 -15.87 1.35
CA GLY A 163 0.95 -16.95 1.46
C GLY A 163 2.19 -16.79 0.60
N TRP A 164 3.17 -17.65 0.82
CA TRP A 164 4.40 -17.73 0.04
C TRP A 164 4.81 -19.20 -0.14
N GLU A 165 5.01 -19.63 -1.39
CA GLU A 165 5.33 -21.03 -1.77
C GLU A 165 4.40 -22.09 -1.14
N GLY A 166 3.12 -21.78 -1.01
CA GLY A 166 2.10 -22.68 -0.43
C GLY A 166 1.96 -22.60 1.09
N ASN A 167 2.81 -21.84 1.77
CA ASN A 167 2.70 -21.58 3.20
C ASN A 167 1.85 -20.34 3.43
N GLN A 168 0.66 -20.52 4.02
CA GLN A 168 -0.26 -19.44 4.36
C GLN A 168 0.13 -18.81 5.69
N PHE A 169 0.35 -17.50 5.71
CA PHE A 169 0.75 -16.76 6.91
C PHE A 169 -0.25 -15.68 7.32
N GLY A 170 -1.29 -15.43 6.50
CA GLY A 170 -2.30 -14.42 6.76
C GLY A 170 -3.66 -14.81 6.22
N GLU A 171 -4.71 -14.39 6.92
CA GLU A 171 -6.09 -14.62 6.55
C GLU A 171 -6.96 -13.42 6.93
N VAL A 172 -7.88 -13.03 6.05
CA VAL A 172 -9.00 -12.14 6.36
C VAL A 172 -10.29 -12.83 5.97
N LYS A 173 -11.26 -12.89 6.88
CA LYS A 173 -12.60 -13.45 6.64
C LYS A 173 -13.66 -12.44 7.05
N ILE A 174 -14.63 -12.24 6.17
CA ILE A 174 -15.75 -11.34 6.37
C ILE A 174 -17.02 -12.10 6.03
N SER A 175 -18.04 -11.95 6.88
CA SER A 175 -19.35 -12.54 6.66
C SER A 175 -20.45 -11.50 6.86
N GLY A 176 -21.60 -11.74 6.23
CA GLY A 176 -22.75 -10.87 6.35
C GLY A 176 -22.57 -9.49 5.71
N LEU A 177 -21.74 -9.40 4.67
CA LEU A 177 -21.67 -8.22 3.81
C LEU A 177 -23.02 -7.98 3.14
N LYS A 178 -23.49 -6.73 3.21
CA LYS A 178 -24.75 -6.30 2.60
C LYS A 178 -24.50 -5.07 1.74
N LEU A 179 -25.16 -5.03 0.60
CA LEU A 179 -25.16 -3.86 -0.28
C LEU A 179 -25.82 -2.69 0.45
N GLU A 180 -25.13 -1.56 0.54
CA GLU A 180 -25.62 -0.35 1.21
C GLU A 180 -25.93 0.78 0.22
N VAL A 181 -25.14 0.93 -0.86
CA VAL A 181 -25.22 2.10 -1.74
C VAL A 181 -25.39 1.74 -3.22
N VAL A 182 -26.44 2.31 -3.84
CA VAL A 182 -26.62 2.59 -5.30
C VAL A 182 -27.65 3.76 -5.47
N PRO A 183 -27.37 5.00 -5.98
CA PRO A 183 -26.11 5.72 -6.29
C PRO A 183 -25.75 6.82 -5.21
N PRO A 184 -24.56 7.44 -5.22
CA PRO A 184 -23.66 7.40 -4.05
C PRO A 184 -23.67 8.59 -3.07
N GLU A 185 -23.41 8.30 -1.78
CA GLU A 185 -22.77 9.25 -0.85
C GLU A 185 -21.38 9.63 -1.36
N PRO A 186 -20.88 10.86 -1.08
CA PRO A 186 -19.49 11.17 -1.39
C PRO A 186 -18.57 10.19 -0.65
N ALA A 187 -17.66 9.56 -1.40
CA ALA A 187 -16.60 8.75 -0.81
C ALA A 187 -15.88 9.57 0.26
N ARG A 188 -15.50 8.94 1.38
CA ARG A 188 -14.66 9.61 2.39
C ARG A 188 -13.45 10.25 1.69
N PRO A 189 -13.07 11.48 2.03
CA PRO A 189 -11.87 12.10 1.47
C PRO A 189 -10.69 11.14 1.62
N GLY A 190 -9.95 10.94 0.53
CA GLY A 190 -8.73 10.15 0.58
C GLY A 190 -7.74 10.77 1.57
N GLN A 191 -6.92 9.93 2.20
CA GLN A 191 -5.78 10.39 2.99
C GLN A 191 -4.49 10.19 2.17
N ASP A 192 -3.55 11.09 2.37
CA ASP A 192 -2.18 10.93 1.90
C ASP A 192 -1.59 9.62 2.43
N VAL A 193 -0.80 8.93 1.60
CA VAL A 193 -0.08 7.72 1.99
C VAL A 193 1.38 8.05 2.20
N LEU A 194 1.84 7.87 3.43
CA LEU A 194 3.22 8.04 3.84
C LEU A 194 3.98 6.72 3.68
N CYS A 195 5.18 6.78 3.12
CA CYS A 195 6.10 5.66 3.00
C CYS A 195 7.54 6.09 3.34
N PHE A 196 8.44 5.12 3.44
CA PHE A 196 9.86 5.38 3.68
C PHE A 196 10.73 4.63 2.68
N LYS A 197 11.40 5.38 1.80
CA LYS A 197 12.27 4.82 0.77
C LYS A 197 13.65 4.56 1.34
N TYR A 198 14.10 3.31 1.26
CA TYR A 198 15.43 2.90 1.71
C TYR A 198 16.10 2.02 0.65
N ILE A 199 17.31 2.40 0.20
CA ILE A 199 18.17 1.58 -0.67
C ILE A 199 19.53 1.42 0.02
N PRO A 200 19.95 0.18 0.35
CA PRO A 200 21.22 -0.05 1.04
C PRO A 200 22.42 0.26 0.14
N ARG A 201 23.51 0.75 0.73
CA ARG A 201 24.78 0.95 0.05
C ARG A 201 25.48 -0.38 -0.17
N THR A 202 25.85 -0.64 -1.42
CA THR A 202 26.58 -1.86 -1.81
C THR A 202 27.86 -2.03 -1.00
N GLY A 203 28.02 -3.19 -0.36
CA GLY A 203 29.22 -3.55 0.39
C GLY A 203 29.42 -2.80 1.72
N ARG A 204 28.43 -2.01 2.18
CA ARG A 204 28.51 -1.27 3.46
C ARG A 204 27.24 -1.46 4.30
N PRO A 205 27.17 -2.52 5.12
CA PRO A 205 26.05 -2.75 6.02
C PRO A 205 25.75 -1.53 6.91
N GLY A 206 24.47 -1.23 7.11
CA GLY A 206 24.00 -0.12 7.94
C GLY A 206 24.06 1.26 7.30
N VAL A 207 24.55 1.38 6.06
CA VAL A 207 24.63 2.66 5.35
C VAL A 207 23.71 2.65 4.12
N ALA A 208 22.92 3.71 3.93
CA ALA A 208 22.02 3.84 2.79
C ALA A 208 22.63 4.68 1.65
N ASP A 209 22.29 4.35 0.41
CA ASP A 209 22.46 5.25 -0.75
C ASP A 209 21.25 6.17 -0.93
N VAL A 210 20.06 5.69 -0.54
CA VAL A 210 18.81 6.44 -0.56
C VAL A 210 18.08 6.20 0.74
N GLU A 211 17.68 7.26 1.42
CA GLU A 211 16.91 7.18 2.67
C GLU A 211 16.06 8.45 2.87
N TYR A 212 14.74 8.36 2.65
CA TYR A 212 13.84 9.49 2.91
C TYR A 212 12.37 9.08 3.01
N ALA A 213 11.59 9.89 3.73
CA ALA A 213 10.14 9.83 3.72
C ALA A 213 9.57 10.30 2.38
N THR A 214 8.50 9.66 1.94
CA THR A 214 7.77 10.00 0.72
C THR A 214 6.28 10.07 0.99
N VAL A 215 5.56 10.86 0.21
CA VAL A 215 4.11 10.97 0.28
C VAL A 215 3.49 10.76 -1.10
N SER A 216 2.48 9.90 -1.15
CA SER A 216 1.50 9.84 -2.23
C SER A 216 0.30 10.69 -1.81
N PRO A 217 0.07 11.85 -2.44
CA PRO A 217 -1.10 12.66 -2.13
C PRO A 217 -2.39 11.88 -2.38
N ALA A 218 -3.39 12.15 -1.56
CA ALA A 218 -4.73 11.61 -1.75
C ALA A 218 -5.21 11.84 -3.20
N PRO A 219 -5.75 10.81 -3.87
CA PRO A 219 -6.25 10.98 -5.23
C PRO A 219 -7.45 11.95 -5.23
N SER A 220 -7.61 12.69 -6.32
CA SER A 220 -8.82 13.51 -6.54
C SER A 220 -10.06 12.61 -6.45
N PRO A 221 -11.20 13.10 -5.90
CA PRO A 221 -12.45 12.34 -5.88
C PRO A 221 -12.89 11.85 -7.28
N GLU A 222 -12.49 12.55 -8.35
CA GLU A 222 -12.80 12.18 -9.73
C GLU A 222 -12.00 10.97 -10.24
N CYS A 223 -10.94 10.57 -9.54
CA CYS A 223 -10.06 9.46 -9.92
C CYS A 223 -10.72 8.10 -9.78
N PHE A 224 -11.75 7.98 -8.94
CA PHE A 224 -12.49 6.74 -8.72
C PHE A 224 -14.00 7.00 -8.69
N LYS A 225 -14.72 6.37 -9.61
CA LYS A 225 -16.17 6.33 -9.65
C LYS A 225 -16.66 5.11 -8.89
N LEU A 226 -17.19 5.34 -7.69
CA LEU A 226 -17.88 4.31 -6.90
C LEU A 226 -19.13 3.83 -7.64
N GLU A 227 -19.28 2.51 -7.78
CA GLU A 227 -20.45 1.85 -8.36
C GLU A 227 -21.23 1.08 -7.30
N ARG A 228 -20.54 0.39 -6.39
CA ARG A 228 -21.17 -0.40 -5.32
C ARG A 228 -20.39 -0.29 -4.01
N MET A 229 -21.10 -0.32 -2.89
CA MET A 229 -20.52 -0.45 -1.56
C MET A 229 -21.26 -1.51 -0.76
N PHE A 230 -20.51 -2.44 -0.19
CA PHE A 230 -20.98 -3.43 0.76
C PHE A 230 -20.38 -3.15 2.13
N LYS A 231 -21.15 -3.39 3.20
CA LYS A 231 -20.67 -3.29 4.58
C LYS A 231 -21.02 -4.52 5.38
N ALA A 232 -20.15 -4.83 6.33
CA ALA A 232 -20.37 -5.84 7.35
C ALA A 232 -20.17 -5.22 8.73
N LYS A 233 -20.61 -5.94 9.78
CA LYS A 233 -20.44 -5.48 11.16
C LYS A 233 -19.04 -5.75 11.70
N ASP A 234 -18.39 -6.80 11.21
CA ASP A 234 -17.17 -7.34 11.81
C ASP A 234 -16.38 -8.14 10.76
N ALA A 235 -15.12 -8.42 11.07
CA ALA A 235 -14.20 -9.19 10.25
C ALA A 235 -13.21 -9.94 11.16
N LYS A 236 -12.76 -11.11 10.70
CA LYS A 236 -11.67 -11.84 11.34
C LYS A 236 -10.39 -11.62 10.55
N ILE A 237 -9.35 -11.21 11.24
CA ILE A 237 -8.00 -11.10 10.71
C ILE A 237 -7.13 -12.03 11.54
N HIS A 238 -6.31 -12.84 10.88
CA HIS A 238 -5.37 -13.73 11.53
C HIS A 238 -4.05 -13.74 10.78
N PHE A 239 -2.94 -13.73 11.52
CA PHE A 239 -1.60 -13.95 10.99
C PHE A 239 -0.91 -15.04 11.79
N GLU A 240 -0.08 -15.81 11.12
CA GLU A 240 0.70 -16.89 11.72
C GLU A 240 2.20 -16.58 11.64
N ALA A 241 2.88 -16.69 12.78
CA ALA A 241 4.31 -16.45 12.90
C ALA A 241 5.13 -17.64 12.41
N LEU A 242 5.01 -17.96 11.11
CA LEU A 242 5.75 -19.07 10.49
C LEU A 242 7.27 -18.85 10.54
N GLY A 243 8.02 -19.96 10.55
CA GLY A 243 9.47 -19.98 10.74
C GLY A 243 10.29 -19.71 9.47
N PHE A 244 11.61 -19.72 9.62
CA PHE A 244 12.54 -19.57 8.48
C PHE A 244 12.34 -20.63 7.40
N ASP A 245 12.03 -21.87 7.78
CA ASP A 245 11.86 -22.99 6.84
C ASP A 245 10.66 -22.80 5.91
N GLU A 246 9.62 -22.11 6.38
CA GLU A 246 8.38 -21.86 5.63
C GLU A 246 8.39 -20.49 4.95
N LEU A 247 9.00 -19.48 5.58
CA LEU A 247 9.05 -18.09 5.14
C LEU A 247 10.47 -17.50 5.25
N PRO A 248 11.46 -17.96 4.46
CA PRO A 248 12.86 -17.57 4.62
C PRO A 248 13.09 -16.05 4.52
N THR A 249 12.27 -15.35 3.72
CA THR A 249 12.38 -13.90 3.51
C THR A 249 11.24 -13.10 4.15
N LEU A 250 10.24 -13.78 4.74
CA LEU A 250 9.03 -13.15 5.28
C LEU A 250 8.73 -13.47 6.75
N HIS A 251 9.40 -14.45 7.38
CA HIS A 251 9.14 -14.88 8.76
C HIS A 251 9.17 -13.71 9.75
N HIS A 252 10.13 -12.78 9.60
CA HIS A 252 10.22 -11.59 10.44
C HIS A 252 9.02 -10.64 10.26
N VAL A 253 8.45 -10.54 9.05
CA VAL A 253 7.24 -9.74 8.80
C VAL A 253 6.02 -10.45 9.37
N ALA A 254 5.86 -11.75 9.08
CA ALA A 254 4.74 -12.55 9.56
C ALA A 254 4.68 -12.59 11.10
N ALA A 255 5.83 -12.76 11.77
CA ALA A 255 5.91 -12.71 13.23
C ALA A 255 5.43 -11.37 13.80
N ARG A 256 5.87 -10.25 13.22
CA ARG A 256 5.44 -8.91 13.67
C ARG A 256 3.97 -8.62 13.39
N LEU A 257 3.40 -9.18 12.32
CA LEU A 257 1.97 -9.09 12.05
C LEU A 257 1.14 -9.96 13.01
N ALA A 258 1.64 -11.14 13.38
CA ALA A 258 0.99 -12.05 14.33
C ALA A 258 0.98 -11.53 15.77
N GLU A 259 1.90 -10.63 16.11
CA GLU A 259 1.94 -9.91 17.40
C GLU A 259 0.89 -8.80 17.52
N LEU A 260 0.22 -8.41 16.43
CA LEU A 260 -0.75 -7.31 16.46
C LEU A 260 -2.04 -7.73 17.17
N ASP A 261 -2.33 -7.05 18.27
CA ASP A 261 -3.59 -7.20 19.00
C ASP A 261 -4.68 -6.34 18.34
N ILE A 262 -5.64 -7.01 17.71
CA ILE A 262 -6.82 -6.37 17.13
C ILE A 262 -7.90 -6.29 18.22
N VAL A 263 -8.05 -5.11 18.81
CA VAL A 263 -8.90 -4.88 19.99
C VAL A 263 -10.37 -4.72 19.60
N SER A 264 -10.64 -3.96 18.54
CA SER A 264 -11.98 -3.73 18.01
C SER A 264 -11.95 -3.46 16.52
N VAL A 265 -12.92 -4.02 15.79
CA VAL A 265 -13.16 -3.69 14.39
C VAL A 265 -14.11 -2.50 14.32
N GLU A 266 -13.67 -1.43 13.66
CA GLU A 266 -14.37 -0.14 13.61
C GLU A 266 -15.20 0.01 12.33
N ASP A 267 -14.71 -0.54 11.22
CA ASP A 267 -15.39 -0.46 9.93
C ASP A 267 -14.95 -1.59 9.01
N VAL A 268 -15.93 -2.20 8.34
CA VAL A 268 -15.70 -3.23 7.32
C VAL A 268 -16.48 -2.86 6.08
N ARG A 269 -15.77 -2.65 4.98
CA ARG A 269 -16.41 -2.32 3.70
C ARG A 269 -15.69 -2.92 2.51
N ILE A 270 -16.48 -3.19 1.47
CA ILE A 270 -16.00 -3.47 0.12
C ILE A 270 -16.56 -2.39 -0.79
N VAL A 271 -15.68 -1.68 -1.49
CA VAL A 271 -16.04 -0.72 -2.53
C VAL A 271 -15.64 -1.25 -3.89
N GLU A 272 -16.50 -1.05 -4.87
CA GLU A 272 -16.28 -1.46 -6.24
C GLU A 272 -16.62 -0.32 -7.18
N GLY A 273 -15.84 -0.21 -8.25
CA GLY A 273 -16.08 0.78 -9.27
C GLY A 273 -14.94 0.89 -10.26
N LYS A 274 -14.84 2.07 -10.87
CA LYS A 274 -13.89 2.33 -11.94
C LYS A 274 -12.93 3.46 -11.61
N GLY A 275 -11.69 3.29 -12.03
CA GLY A 275 -10.65 4.28 -11.84
C GLY A 275 -9.57 3.83 -10.84
N ALA A 276 -8.34 4.26 -11.11
CA ALA A 276 -7.22 4.13 -10.19
C ALA A 276 -6.22 5.27 -10.44
N PRO A 277 -5.47 5.71 -9.42
CA PRO A 277 -4.42 6.71 -9.61
C PRO A 277 -3.19 6.12 -10.29
N ASP A 278 -2.51 6.93 -11.10
CA ASP A 278 -1.22 6.59 -11.74
C ASP A 278 0.00 6.83 -10.81
N TYR A 279 -0.22 7.52 -9.70
CA TYR A 279 0.78 7.93 -8.70
C TYR A 279 1.90 8.84 -9.24
N GLN A 280 1.65 9.63 -10.31
CA GLN A 280 2.64 10.59 -10.82
C GLN A 280 2.95 11.74 -9.85
N ASN A 281 2.02 12.04 -8.95
CA ASN A 281 2.13 13.07 -7.93
C ASN A 281 2.96 12.63 -6.71
N GLN A 282 3.56 11.44 -6.73
CA GLN A 282 4.48 10.97 -5.71
C GLN A 282 5.64 11.95 -5.53
N ARG A 283 5.97 12.25 -4.27
CA ARG A 283 7.11 13.11 -3.95
C ARG A 283 7.81 12.71 -2.66
N ALA A 284 9.04 13.16 -2.50
CA ALA A 284 9.70 13.16 -1.20
C ALA A 284 9.03 14.18 -0.27
N VAL A 285 8.97 13.84 1.02
CA VAL A 285 8.79 14.84 2.08
C VAL A 285 10.15 15.52 2.28
N SER A 286 10.19 16.84 2.51
CA SER A 286 11.46 17.53 2.78
C SER A 286 12.20 16.83 3.94
N THR A 287 13.32 16.16 3.67
CA THR A 287 13.99 15.32 4.67
C THR A 287 15.25 15.99 5.23
N TRP A 288 15.60 15.55 6.44
CA TRP A 288 16.89 15.81 7.05
C TRP A 288 17.96 14.97 6.33
N GLY A 289 18.74 15.53 5.40
CA GLY A 289 20.02 14.89 5.02
C GLY A 289 20.46 14.82 3.57
N TYR A 290 19.81 15.44 2.59
CA TYR A 290 20.52 15.75 1.32
C TYR A 290 21.30 17.06 1.46
N GLY A 291 22.29 17.04 2.35
CA GLY A 291 23.48 17.83 2.10
C GLY A 291 24.17 17.17 0.92
N LEU A 292 23.95 17.69 -0.30
CA LEU A 292 24.94 17.51 -1.35
C LEU A 292 26.26 17.98 -0.76
N SER A 293 27.14 17.05 -0.38
CA SER A 293 28.54 17.41 -0.27
C SER A 293 28.97 17.78 -1.68
N THR A 294 28.87 19.06 -1.99
CA THR A 294 29.59 19.66 -3.10
C THR A 294 31.07 19.44 -2.83
N ASN A 295 31.66 18.47 -3.51
CA ASN A 295 33.07 18.44 -3.88
C ASN A 295 33.13 18.04 -5.35
#